data_AF-A0A7V4AMD6-F1
#
_entry.id   AF-A0A7V4AMD6-F1
#
_cell.length_a   1.000
_cell.length_b   1.000
_cell.length_c   1.000
_cell.angle_alpha   90.00
_cell.angle_beta   90.00
_cell.angle_gamma   90.00
#
_symmetry.space_group_name_H-M   'P 1'
#
loop_
_entity.id
_entity.type
_entity.pdbx_description
1 polymer ?
#
loop_
_entity_poly.entity_id
_entity_poly.type
_entity_poly.pdbx_seq_one_letter_code
_entity_poly.pdbx_strand_id
1 'polypeptide(L)'
;KGEEVLLKVLATDEGARRLGEVALVAADNPIAQTGLVFFDTLFDENAASHIAFGQAYAENLEGRPSGEAFRNRGGNESLVHIDWMIGSEEVDVDGLYPDGTRVPLMRRGLWVI
;
A
#
# COMPACT_ATOMS: atom_id res chain seq x y z
N LYS A 1 20.12 -2.83 -9.19
CA LYS A 1 20.83 -3.58 -8.10
C LYS A 1 19.80 -3.80 -7.00
N GLY A 2 19.62 -5.01 -6.49
CA GLY A 2 18.60 -5.34 -5.47
C GLY A 2 17.50 -6.32 -5.92
N GLU A 3 17.41 -6.63 -7.22
CA GLU A 3 16.41 -7.56 -7.77
C GLU A 3 16.46 -8.94 -7.12
N GLU A 4 17.65 -9.54 -6.98
CA GLU A 4 17.79 -10.88 -6.37
C GLU A 4 17.28 -10.91 -4.93
N VAL A 5 17.52 -9.84 -4.16
CA VAL A 5 17.03 -9.72 -2.78
C VAL A 5 15.51 -9.63 -2.79
N LEU A 6 14.93 -8.75 -3.62
CA LEU A 6 13.48 -8.62 -3.74
C LEU A 6 12.82 -9.94 -4.15
N LEU A 7 13.37 -10.62 -5.17
CA LEU A 7 12.83 -11.89 -5.64
C LEU A 7 12.90 -12.99 -4.57
N LYS A 8 13.94 -13.02 -3.74
CA LYS A 8 14.03 -13.94 -2.59
C LYS A 8 12.94 -13.64 -1.57
N VAL A 9 12.71 -12.37 -1.26
CA VAL A 9 11.68 -11.99 -0.29
C VAL A 9 10.28 -12.29 -0.82
N LEU A 10 10.01 -12.02 -2.09
CA LEU A 10 8.77 -12.41 -2.78
C LEU A 10 8.62 -13.94 -2.96
N ALA A 11 9.61 -14.74 -2.59
CA ALA A 11 9.56 -16.20 -2.61
C ALA A 11 9.42 -16.81 -1.20
N THR A 12 9.25 -15.99 -0.16
CA THR A 12 9.13 -16.44 1.23
C THR A 12 7.97 -17.41 1.43
N ASP A 13 6.79 -17.07 0.91
CA ASP A 13 5.56 -17.87 0.99
C ASP A 13 4.57 -17.44 -0.11
N GLU A 14 3.38 -18.06 -0.15
CA GLU A 14 2.35 -17.74 -1.14
C GLU A 14 1.86 -16.29 -1.04
N GLY A 15 1.69 -15.79 0.18
CA GLY A 15 1.16 -14.45 0.45
C GLY A 15 2.15 -13.34 0.11
N ALA A 16 3.45 -13.64 0.08
CA ALA A 16 4.51 -12.66 -0.22
C ALA A 16 4.39 -12.03 -1.63
N ARG A 17 3.64 -12.66 -2.55
CA ARG A 17 3.37 -12.13 -3.91
C ARG A 17 1.98 -11.49 -4.06
N ARG A 18 1.28 -11.28 -2.95
CA ARG A 18 -0.03 -10.64 -2.90
C ARG A 18 0.05 -9.36 -2.07
N LEU A 19 -0.89 -8.45 -2.30
CA LEU A 19 -0.93 -7.19 -1.56
C LEU A 19 -1.61 -7.38 -0.21
N GLY A 20 -1.08 -6.70 0.81
CA GLY A 20 -1.63 -6.64 2.16
C GLY A 20 -2.12 -5.24 2.57
N GLU A 21 -1.68 -4.20 1.85
CA GLU A 21 -2.00 -2.82 2.17
C GLU A 21 -2.09 -1.94 0.93
N VAL A 22 -2.96 -0.93 1.01
CA VAL A 22 -3.00 0.24 0.13
C VAL A 22 -3.13 1.47 1.03
N ALA A 23 -2.19 2.39 0.92
CA ALA A 23 -2.19 3.63 1.69
C ALA A 23 -2.14 4.84 0.75
N LEU A 24 -2.94 5.86 1.06
CA LEU A 24 -3.04 7.09 0.29
C LEU A 24 -2.46 8.24 1.09
N VAL A 25 -1.38 8.82 0.58
CA VAL A 25 -0.65 9.93 1.17
C VAL A 25 -0.57 11.05 0.14
N ALA A 26 -1.02 12.25 0.53
CA ALA A 26 -1.00 13.41 -0.34
C ALA A 26 0.44 13.89 -0.59
N ALA A 27 0.77 14.20 -1.84
CA ALA A 27 2.13 14.59 -2.25
C ALA A 27 2.55 15.99 -1.75
N ASP A 28 1.62 16.80 -1.22
CA ASP A 28 1.91 18.11 -0.63
C ASP A 28 2.16 18.07 0.88
N ASN A 29 2.31 16.89 1.48
CA ASN A 29 2.57 16.78 2.91
C ASN A 29 3.98 17.26 3.30
N PRO A 30 4.24 17.63 4.57
CA PRO A 30 5.52 18.19 5.00
C PRO A 30 6.75 17.30 4.74
N ILE A 31 6.61 15.98 4.77
CA ILE A 31 7.72 15.05 4.51
C ILE A 31 8.00 15.01 3.02
N ALA A 32 6.97 14.89 2.18
CA ALA A 32 7.10 14.93 0.72
C ALA A 32 7.79 16.22 0.24
N GLN A 33 7.42 17.36 0.81
CA GLN A 33 7.97 18.67 0.47
C GLN A 33 9.47 18.82 0.78
N THR A 34 10.05 17.95 1.62
CA THR A 34 11.51 17.95 1.84
C THR A 34 12.28 17.56 0.57
N GLY A 35 11.66 16.80 -0.34
CA GLY A 35 12.29 16.28 -1.55
C GLY A 35 13.44 15.30 -1.28
N LEU A 36 13.53 14.76 -0.06
CA LEU A 36 14.58 13.84 0.35
C LEU A 36 14.12 12.39 0.19
N VAL A 37 15.09 11.49 -0.07
CA VAL A 37 14.93 10.05 0.11
C VAL A 37 15.59 9.68 1.42
N PHE A 38 14.82 9.18 2.38
CA PHE A 38 15.31 8.95 3.74
C PHE A 38 16.02 7.60 3.90
N PHE A 39 15.75 6.64 3.00
CA PHE A 39 16.22 5.25 3.12
C PHE A 39 15.77 4.61 4.44
N ASP A 40 14.61 5.05 4.93
CA ASP A 40 13.97 4.59 6.15
C ASP A 40 12.47 4.46 5.87
N THR A 41 11.95 3.24 6.08
CA THR A 41 10.57 2.91 5.71
C THR A 41 9.57 3.86 6.35
N LEU A 42 9.74 4.21 7.63
CA LEU A 42 8.80 5.06 8.36
C LEU A 42 8.70 6.46 7.75
N PHE A 43 9.81 7.02 7.28
CA PHE A 43 9.77 8.33 6.65
C PHE A 43 9.27 8.26 5.21
N ASP A 44 9.78 7.31 4.43
CA ASP A 44 9.47 7.24 3.00
C ASP A 44 7.99 6.82 2.77
N GLU A 45 7.41 5.93 3.60
CA GLU A 45 5.98 5.55 3.52
C GLU A 45 5.05 6.73 3.82
N ASN A 46 5.48 7.67 4.66
CA ASN A 46 4.71 8.87 4.99
C ASN A 46 5.01 10.03 4.02
N ALA A 47 5.94 9.85 3.08
CA ALA A 47 6.23 10.83 2.04
C ALA A 47 5.38 10.62 0.78
N ALA A 48 4.97 9.39 0.47
CA ALA A 48 4.23 9.07 -0.75
C ALA A 48 3.25 7.90 -0.54
N SER A 49 2.16 7.87 -1.31
CA SER A 49 1.24 6.72 -1.31
C SER A 49 2.00 5.42 -1.58
N HIS A 50 1.63 4.33 -0.92
CA HIS A 50 2.33 3.05 -1.01
C HIS A 50 1.38 1.86 -1.09
N ILE A 51 1.96 0.73 -1.50
CA ILE A 51 1.35 -0.59 -1.43
C ILE A 51 2.28 -1.52 -0.66
N ALA A 52 1.72 -2.45 0.12
CA ALA A 52 2.51 -3.47 0.79
C ALA A 52 2.32 -4.84 0.17
N PHE A 53 3.41 -5.56 -0.05
CA PHE A 53 3.36 -7.01 -0.32
C PHE A 53 3.34 -7.78 1.01
N GLY A 54 2.58 -8.88 1.05
CA GLY A 54 2.52 -9.78 2.20
C GLY A 54 1.37 -9.47 3.17
N GLN A 55 1.62 -9.66 4.46
CA GLN A 55 0.61 -9.76 5.52
C GLN A 55 -0.27 -8.51 5.57
N ALA A 56 -1.59 -8.69 5.46
CA ALA A 56 -2.53 -7.61 5.75
C ALA A 56 -2.75 -7.44 7.26
N TYR A 57 -2.94 -6.22 7.74
CA TYR A 57 -3.34 -5.98 9.12
C TYR A 57 -4.81 -6.37 9.33
N ALA A 58 -5.08 -7.27 10.28
CA ALA A 58 -6.44 -7.69 10.63
C ALA A 58 -7.35 -6.53 11.05
N GLU A 59 -6.76 -5.44 11.53
CA GLU A 59 -7.44 -4.22 11.94
C GLU A 59 -8.09 -3.46 10.78
N ASN A 60 -7.60 -3.67 9.55
CA ASN A 60 -8.16 -3.08 8.34
C ASN A 60 -9.46 -3.77 7.88
N LEU A 61 -9.82 -4.90 8.49
CA LEU A 61 -11.09 -5.57 8.27
C LEU A 61 -11.99 -5.39 9.49
N GLU A 62 -13.20 -4.85 9.26
CA GLU A 62 -14.19 -4.61 10.31
C GLU A 62 -14.41 -5.87 11.17
N GLY A 63 -14.33 -5.75 12.49
CA GLY A 63 -14.48 -6.88 13.42
C GLY A 63 -13.19 -7.68 13.67
N ARG A 64 -12.04 -7.29 13.09
CA ARG A 64 -10.71 -7.85 13.36
C ARG A 64 -10.67 -9.40 13.27
N PRO A 65 -11.13 -9.99 12.15
CA PRO A 65 -11.21 -11.44 12.02
C PRO A 65 -9.81 -12.08 12.03
N SER A 66 -9.75 -13.38 12.36
CA SER A 66 -8.52 -14.18 12.38
C SER A 66 -8.71 -15.54 11.70
N GLY A 67 -7.60 -16.21 11.37
CA GLY A 67 -7.60 -17.55 10.77
C GLY A 67 -8.36 -17.61 9.44
N GLU A 68 -9.22 -18.62 9.28
CA GLU A 68 -10.01 -18.79 8.04
C GLU A 68 -10.97 -17.63 7.78
N ALA A 69 -11.56 -17.03 8.82
CA ALA A 69 -12.48 -15.91 8.65
C ALA A 69 -11.77 -14.68 8.06
N PHE A 70 -10.49 -14.49 8.38
CA PHE A 70 -9.65 -13.44 7.81
C PHE A 70 -9.39 -13.69 6.32
N ARG A 71 -8.93 -14.90 5.97
CA ARG A 71 -8.66 -15.28 4.56
C ARG A 71 -9.92 -15.24 3.69
N ASN A 72 -11.04 -15.73 4.18
CA ASN A 72 -12.32 -15.73 3.45
C ASN A 72 -12.86 -14.33 3.17
N ARG A 73 -12.42 -13.32 3.92
CA ARG A 73 -12.76 -11.91 3.70
C ARG A 73 -11.74 -11.17 2.82
N GLY A 74 -10.77 -11.89 2.24
CA GLY A 74 -9.75 -11.34 1.37
C GLY A 74 -8.49 -10.85 2.10
N GLY A 75 -8.37 -11.11 3.40
CA GLY A 75 -7.15 -10.83 4.14
C GLY A 75 -5.98 -11.69 3.65
N ASN A 76 -4.88 -11.05 3.25
CA ASN A 76 -3.66 -11.74 2.84
C ASN A 76 -2.83 -12.18 4.07
N GLU A 77 -2.37 -13.42 4.09
CA GLU A 77 -1.56 -13.99 5.18
C GLU A 77 -0.16 -14.32 4.67
N SER A 78 0.88 -13.81 5.34
CA SER A 78 2.28 -13.97 4.92
C SER A 78 3.23 -13.76 6.09
N LEU A 79 4.46 -14.23 5.97
CA LEU A 79 5.54 -14.00 6.94
C LEU A 79 6.22 -12.63 6.78
N VAL A 80 5.96 -11.94 5.67
CA VAL A 80 6.56 -10.64 5.35
C VAL A 80 5.49 -9.56 5.23
N HIS A 81 5.89 -8.30 5.45
CA HIS A 81 5.13 -7.11 5.12
C HIS A 81 6.14 -6.07 4.61
N ILE A 82 5.97 -5.61 3.38
CA ILE A 82 6.98 -4.77 2.71
C ILE A 82 6.30 -3.66 1.93
N ASP A 83 6.46 -2.46 2.44
CA ASP A 83 5.97 -1.23 1.85
C ASP A 83 6.81 -0.80 0.65
N TRP A 84 6.11 -0.44 -0.42
CA TRP A 84 6.70 0.11 -1.63
C TRP A 84 5.95 1.35 -2.06
N MET A 85 6.64 2.49 -2.01
CA MET A 85 6.10 3.78 -2.38
C MET A 85 5.88 3.86 -3.89
N ILE A 86 4.68 4.26 -4.29
CA ILE A 86 4.22 4.36 -5.68
C ILE A 86 3.58 5.72 -6.01
N GLY A 87 3.35 6.57 -5.00
CA GLY A 87 2.75 7.89 -5.18
C GLY A 87 3.71 8.91 -5.78
N SER A 88 3.17 9.90 -6.48
CA SER A 88 3.88 11.09 -6.95
C SER A 88 2.88 12.22 -7.28
N GLU A 89 3.41 13.40 -7.60
CA GLU A 89 2.63 14.54 -8.11
C GLU A 89 2.01 14.30 -9.50
N GLU A 90 2.28 13.16 -10.13
CA GLU A 90 1.74 12.78 -11.45
C GLU A 90 0.68 11.67 -11.35
N VAL A 91 0.44 11.13 -10.16
CA VAL A 91 -0.50 10.01 -9.95
C VAL A 91 -1.92 10.53 -9.73
N ASP A 92 -2.85 9.96 -10.50
CA ASP A 92 -4.30 10.11 -10.30
C ASP A 92 -4.88 8.82 -9.72
N VAL A 93 -5.83 8.95 -8.78
CA VAL A 93 -6.51 7.83 -8.13
C VAL A 93 -8.02 7.98 -8.26
N ASP A 94 -8.69 6.93 -8.72
CA ASP A 94 -10.14 6.82 -8.75
C ASP A 94 -10.60 5.67 -7.85
N GLY A 95 -11.64 5.92 -7.05
CA GLY A 95 -12.42 4.89 -6.39
C GLY A 95 -13.45 4.30 -7.36
N LEU A 96 -13.64 2.98 -7.31
CA LEU A 96 -14.62 2.27 -8.13
C LEU A 96 -15.72 1.72 -7.23
N TYR A 97 -16.97 2.08 -7.53
CA TYR A 97 -18.14 1.45 -6.94
C TYR A 97 -18.43 0.09 -7.60
N PRO A 98 -19.21 -0.81 -6.95
CA PRO A 98 -19.55 -2.11 -7.52
C PRO A 98 -20.29 -2.06 -8.86
N ASP A 99 -20.98 -0.95 -9.16
CA ASP A 99 -21.66 -0.71 -10.44
C ASP A 99 -20.72 -0.19 -11.56
N GLY A 100 -19.44 -0.01 -11.25
CA GLY A 100 -18.43 0.53 -12.15
C GLY A 100 -18.33 2.06 -12.17
N THR A 101 -19.15 2.77 -11.38
CA THR A 101 -19.06 4.22 -11.23
C THR A 101 -17.68 4.60 -10.69
N ARG A 102 -17.04 5.59 -11.32
CA ARG A 102 -15.71 6.09 -10.95
C ARG A 102 -15.86 7.41 -10.21
N VAL A 103 -15.30 7.49 -9.02
CA VAL A 103 -15.21 8.74 -8.26
C VAL A 103 -13.75 9.15 -8.12
N PRO A 104 -13.38 10.35 -8.54
CA PRO A 104 -12.01 10.82 -8.39
C PRO A 104 -11.70 10.97 -6.90
N LEU A 105 -10.61 10.36 -6.43
CA LEU A 105 -10.12 10.48 -5.05
C LEU A 105 -8.91 11.38 -4.96
N MET A 106 -7.96 11.20 -5.87
CA MET A 106 -6.77 12.03 -5.96
C MET A 106 -6.49 12.44 -7.40
N ARG A 107 -5.98 13.65 -7.60
CA ARG A 107 -5.44 14.14 -8.86
C ARG A 107 -4.08 14.78 -8.64
N ARG A 108 -3.10 14.40 -9.45
CA ARG A 108 -1.71 14.87 -9.32
C ARG A 108 -1.17 14.73 -7.90
N GLY A 109 -1.45 13.59 -7.27
CA GLY A 109 -1.03 13.30 -5.90
C GLY A 109 -1.78 14.06 -4.80
N LEU A 110 -2.81 14.85 -5.12
CA LEU A 110 -3.58 15.63 -4.14
C LEU A 110 -5.01 15.13 -4.03
N TRP A 111 -5.60 15.22 -2.84
CA TRP A 111 -7.03 14.89 -2.64
C TRP A 111 -7.94 15.82 -3.44
N VAL A 112 -8.97 15.23 -4.04
CA VAL A 112 -10.08 15.97 -4.66
C VAL A 112 -11.34 15.75 -3.83
N ILE A 113 -11.57 16.66 -2.86
CA ILE A 113 -12.76 16.65 -2.00
C ILE A 113 -13.92 17.35 -2.71
#